data_AF-A0A842QQ09-F1
#
_entry.id   AF-A0A842QQ09-F1
#
_cell.length_a   1.000
_cell.length_b   1.000
_cell.length_c   1.000
_cell.angle_alpha   90.00
_cell.angle_beta   90.00
_cell.angle_gamma   90.00
#
_symmetry.space_group_name_H-M   'P 1'
#
loop_
_entity.id
_entity.type
_entity.pdbx_description
1 polymer ?
#
loop_
_entity_poly.entity_id
_entity_poly.type
_entity_poly.pdbx_seq_one_letter_code
_entity_poly.pdbx_strand_id
1 'polypeptide(L)'
;MSETVKKLSFEDMDFKFKAAYAQYTEKFESAHTDERRNELNEVITQLYSEDISYPDYYSIIDKETDDRYRFHRSKINTTRKYAYRKKQQKKNRIDRHK
;
A
#
# COMPACT_ATOMS: atom_id res chain seq x y z
N MET A 1 15.56 9.50 -31.47
CA MET A 1 15.26 10.58 -30.53
C MET A 1 14.36 9.97 -29.47
N SER A 2 14.89 9.55 -28.32
CA SER A 2 14.07 9.08 -27.20
C SER A 2 13.40 10.31 -26.59
N GLU A 3 12.10 10.46 -26.83
CA GLU A 3 11.31 11.52 -26.21
C GLU A 3 11.34 11.30 -24.69
N THR A 4 12.04 12.18 -23.98
CA THR A 4 12.08 12.13 -22.52
C THR A 4 10.72 12.54 -22.01
N VAL A 5 10.02 11.57 -21.41
CA VAL A 5 8.69 11.79 -20.82
C VAL A 5 8.83 12.84 -19.72
N LYS A 6 8.17 14.00 -19.89
CA LYS A 6 8.20 15.10 -18.93
C LYS A 6 7.16 14.89 -17.83
N LYS A 7 7.51 15.33 -16.63
CA LYS A 7 6.61 15.37 -15.48
C LYS A 7 5.49 16.39 -15.72
N LEU A 8 4.26 16.04 -15.35
CA LEU A 8 3.11 16.94 -15.46
C LEU A 8 3.00 17.87 -14.25
N SER A 9 2.59 19.12 -14.47
CA SER A 9 2.33 20.13 -13.44
C SER A 9 0.89 20.60 -13.50
N PHE A 10 0.23 20.68 -12.34
CA PHE A 10 -1.16 21.15 -12.20
C PHE A 10 -1.18 22.41 -11.33
N GLU A 11 -1.94 23.43 -11.75
CA GLU A 11 -1.99 24.73 -11.08
C GLU A 11 -3.01 24.76 -9.93
N ASP A 12 -4.21 24.21 -10.14
CA ASP A 12 -5.26 24.09 -9.13
C ASP A 12 -5.33 22.66 -8.58
N MET A 13 -4.95 22.50 -7.32
CA MET A 13 -4.94 21.21 -6.64
C MET A 13 -5.67 21.29 -5.29
N ASP A 14 -6.74 20.52 -5.13
CA ASP A 14 -7.35 20.27 -3.82
C ASP A 14 -6.37 19.48 -2.92
N PHE A 15 -6.60 19.52 -1.60
CA PHE A 15 -5.75 18.84 -0.61
C PHE A 15 -5.57 17.35 -0.93
N LYS A 16 -6.64 16.66 -1.32
CA LYS A 16 -6.59 15.22 -1.68
C LYS A 16 -5.71 15.00 -2.90
N PHE A 17 -5.84 15.86 -3.91
CA PHE A 17 -5.03 15.78 -5.12
C PHE A 17 -3.56 16.11 -4.85
N LYS A 18 -3.26 17.07 -3.97
CA LYS A 18 -1.88 17.36 -3.55
C LYS A 18 -1.20 16.13 -2.91
N ALA A 19 -1.92 15.40 -2.07
CA ALA A 19 -1.41 14.17 -1.47
C ALA A 19 -1.13 13.09 -2.52
N ALA A 20 -2.06 12.89 -3.46
CA ALA A 20 -1.87 11.98 -4.59
C ALA A 20 -0.68 12.42 -5.47
N TYR A 21 -0.61 13.70 -5.82
CA TYR A 21 0.45 14.28 -6.64
C TYR A 21 1.85 14.16 -6.02
N ALA A 22 1.96 14.24 -4.69
CA ALA A 22 3.21 13.98 -3.97
C ALA A 22 3.68 12.53 -4.17
N GLN A 23 2.77 11.56 -4.08
CA GLN A 23 3.08 10.15 -4.35
C GLN A 23 3.44 9.92 -5.82
N TYR A 24 2.70 10.52 -6.76
CA TYR A 24 3.05 10.50 -8.18
C TYR A 24 4.47 11.05 -8.42
N THR A 25 4.83 12.16 -7.77
CA THR A 25 6.16 12.77 -7.90
C THR A 25 7.26 11.79 -7.47
N GLU A 26 7.13 11.19 -6.29
CA GLU A 26 8.09 10.22 -5.78
C GLU A 26 8.24 9.02 -6.74
N LYS A 27 7.11 8.50 -7.22
CA LYS A 27 7.08 7.35 -8.13
C LYS A 27 7.65 7.67 -9.50
N PHE A 28 7.35 8.86 -10.04
CA PHE A 28 7.83 9.32 -11.34
C PHE A 28 9.36 9.52 -11.34
N GLU A 29 9.91 10.07 -10.25
CA GLU A 29 11.36 10.22 -10.06
C GLU A 29 12.05 8.87 -9.86
N SER A 30 11.40 7.92 -9.18
CA SER A 30 11.93 6.56 -8.98
C SER A 30 11.84 5.67 -10.23
N ALA A 31 11.00 6.00 -11.20
CA ALA A 31 10.76 5.17 -12.38
C ALA A 31 12.01 5.11 -13.29
N HIS A 32 12.41 3.88 -13.63
CA HIS A 32 13.57 3.62 -14.49
C HIS A 32 13.22 3.50 -15.98
N THR A 33 11.94 3.29 -16.31
CA THR A 33 11.46 3.13 -17.69
C THR A 33 10.54 4.28 -18.08
N ASP A 34 10.64 4.70 -19.34
CA ASP A 34 9.76 5.75 -19.90
C ASP A 34 8.32 5.25 -20.05
N GLU A 35 8.12 3.96 -20.31
CA GLU A 35 6.79 3.31 -20.28
C GLU A 35 6.09 3.53 -18.95
N ARG A 36 6.81 3.34 -17.83
CA ARG A 36 6.24 3.53 -16.49
C ARG A 36 5.93 4.99 -16.20
N ARG A 37 6.77 5.91 -16.68
CA ARG A 37 6.50 7.36 -16.57
C ARG A 37 5.24 7.76 -17.34
N ASN A 38 5.02 7.17 -18.51
CA ASN A 38 3.80 7.39 -19.29
C ASN A 38 2.55 6.86 -18.56
N GLU A 39 2.59 5.64 -18.02
CA GLU A 39 1.49 5.10 -17.22
C GLU A 39 1.16 6.00 -16.02
N LEU A 40 2.19 6.48 -15.30
CA LEU A 40 2.00 7.39 -14.17
C LEU A 40 1.37 8.72 -14.60
N ASN A 41 1.75 9.25 -15.77
CA ASN A 41 1.16 10.44 -16.36
C ASN A 41 -0.31 10.21 -16.72
N GLU A 42 -0.63 9.09 -17.36
CA GLU A 42 -2.01 8.75 -17.70
C GLU A 42 -2.88 8.64 -16.44
N VAL A 43 -2.40 7.94 -15.42
CA VAL A 43 -3.13 7.71 -14.17
C VAL A 43 -3.36 9.01 -13.39
N ILE A 44 -2.36 9.92 -13.32
CA ILE A 44 -2.57 11.22 -12.66
C ILE A 44 -3.51 12.12 -13.47
N THR A 45 -3.49 12.04 -14.81
CA THR A 45 -4.45 12.78 -15.65
C THR A 45 -5.87 12.27 -15.50
N GLN A 46 -6.07 10.95 -15.45
CA GLN A 46 -7.38 10.34 -15.17
C GLN A 46 -7.92 10.72 -13.79
N LEU A 47 -7.04 10.85 -12.79
CA LEU A 47 -7.45 11.32 -11.47
C LEU A 47 -7.85 12.80 -11.52
N TYR A 48 -7.15 13.62 -12.30
CA TYR A 48 -7.44 15.04 -12.46
C TYR A 48 -8.74 15.30 -13.23
N SER A 49 -9.06 14.48 -14.25
CA SER A 49 -10.32 14.52 -14.99
C SER A 49 -11.50 13.87 -14.24
N GLU A 50 -11.28 13.36 -13.02
CA GLU A 50 -12.26 12.63 -12.22
C GLU A 50 -12.77 11.33 -12.88
N ASP A 51 -12.05 10.80 -13.87
CA ASP A 51 -12.38 9.53 -14.54
C ASP A 51 -12.16 8.32 -13.63
N ILE A 52 -11.22 8.43 -12.68
CA ILE A 52 -10.94 7.39 -11.68
C ILE A 52 -11.06 7.94 -10.26
N SER A 53 -11.45 7.07 -9.33
CA SER A 53 -11.50 7.43 -7.92
C SER A 53 -10.12 7.41 -7.26
N TYR A 54 -9.95 8.15 -6.16
CA TYR A 54 -8.72 8.11 -5.37
C TYR A 54 -8.33 6.69 -4.92
N PRO A 55 -9.24 5.84 -4.41
CA PRO A 55 -8.92 4.44 -4.10
C PRO A 55 -8.33 3.68 -5.30
N ASP A 56 -8.91 3.85 -6.49
CA ASP A 56 -8.45 3.16 -7.69
C ASP A 56 -7.06 3.66 -8.10
N TYR A 57 -6.84 4.97 -8.04
CA TYR A 57 -5.53 5.59 -8.25
C TYR A 57 -4.46 4.99 -7.35
N TYR A 58 -4.70 4.92 -6.04
CA TYR A 58 -3.74 4.35 -5.09
C TYR A 58 -3.50 2.86 -5.38
N SER A 59 -4.54 2.11 -5.76
CA SER A 59 -4.39 0.70 -6.12
C SER A 59 -3.51 0.48 -7.36
N ILE A 60 -3.54 1.39 -8.33
CA ILE A 60 -2.77 1.31 -9.57
C ILE A 60 -1.32 1.72 -9.34
N ILE A 61 -1.09 2.80 -8.57
CA ILE A 61 0.26 3.28 -8.26
C ILE A 61 1.02 2.32 -7.35
N ASP A 62 0.34 1.64 -6.43
CA ASP A 62 0.97 0.79 -5.41
C ASP A 62 1.29 -0.63 -5.91
N LYS A 63 0.97 -0.98 -7.16
CA LYS A 63 1.21 -2.34 -7.73
C LYS A 63 2.67 -2.82 -7.62
N GLU A 64 3.64 -1.92 -7.62
CA GLU A 64 5.06 -2.26 -7.47
C GLU A 64 5.52 -2.37 -6.00
N THR A 65 4.70 -1.93 -5.05
CA THR A 65 5.06 -1.85 -3.63
C THR A 65 4.57 -3.06 -2.81
N ASP A 66 3.93 -4.06 -3.45
CA ASP A 66 3.18 -5.18 -2.84
C ASP A 66 4.00 -6.07 -1.87
N ASP A 67 5.34 -5.97 -1.83
CA ASP A 67 6.13 -6.82 -0.92
C ASP A 67 6.65 -6.13 0.36
N ARG A 68 6.55 -4.81 0.51
CA ARG A 68 7.20 -4.13 1.65
C ARG A 68 6.32 -3.87 2.87
N TYR A 69 5.00 -3.81 2.70
CA TYR A 69 4.07 -3.41 3.78
C TYR A 69 2.85 -4.32 3.94
N ARG A 70 2.91 -5.58 3.52
CA ARG A 70 1.98 -6.56 4.08
C ARG A 70 2.23 -6.59 5.58
N PHE A 71 1.30 -6.05 6.36
CA PHE A 71 1.34 -6.02 7.82
C PHE A 71 1.53 -7.44 8.34
N HIS A 72 2.79 -7.87 8.45
CA HIS A 72 3.10 -9.19 8.91
C HIS A 72 2.88 -9.16 10.42
N ARG A 73 1.74 -9.70 10.87
CA ARG A 73 1.49 -9.91 12.29
C ARG A 73 2.50 -10.94 12.78
N SER A 74 3.70 -10.48 13.14
CA SER A 74 4.71 -11.31 13.78
C SER A 74 4.14 -11.81 15.10
N LYS A 75 3.83 -13.11 15.16
CA LYS A 75 3.34 -13.74 16.38
C LYS A 75 4.52 -13.89 17.33
N ILE A 76 4.50 -13.16 18.45
CA ILE A 76 5.49 -13.33 19.52
C ILE A 76 5.28 -14.71 20.15
N ASN A 77 6.13 -15.68 19.80
CA ASN A 77 6.09 -17.03 20.35
C ASN A 77 6.78 -17.05 21.71
N THR A 78 6.01 -17.05 22.81
CA THR A 78 6.55 -17.25 24.17
C THR A 78 6.30 -18.69 24.64
N THR A 79 7.36 -19.40 25.03
CA THR A 79 7.29 -20.84 25.35
C THR A 79 6.59 -21.13 26.69
N ARG A 80 6.97 -20.41 27.75
CA ARG A 80 6.48 -20.69 29.13
C ARG A 80 5.02 -20.30 29.36
N LYS A 81 4.59 -19.12 28.87
CA LYS A 81 3.20 -18.63 29.03
C LYS A 81 2.20 -19.46 28.23
N TYR A 82 2.58 -19.91 27.03
CA TYR A 82 1.74 -20.77 26.20
C TYR A 82 1.52 -22.17 26.82
N ALA A 83 2.59 -22.79 27.35
CA ALA A 83 2.50 -24.09 28.02
C ALA A 83 1.61 -24.04 29.27
N TYR A 84 1.76 -23.01 30.11
CA TYR A 84 0.91 -22.81 31.28
C TYR A 84 -0.57 -22.70 30.90
N ARG A 85 -0.90 -21.88 29.89
CA ARG A 85 -2.27 -21.72 29.40
C ARG A 85 -2.86 -23.05 28.90
N LYS A 86 -2.10 -23.84 28.14
CA LYS A 86 -2.54 -25.19 27.71
C LYS A 86 -2.82 -26.11 28.90
N LYS A 87 -1.96 -26.12 29.92
CA LYS A 87 -2.15 -26.93 31.13
C LYS A 87 -3.42 -26.53 31.88
N GLN A 88 -3.66 -25.22 32.04
CA GLN A 88 -4.87 -24.71 32.69
C GLN A 88 -6.14 -25.04 31.90
N GLN A 89 -6.13 -24.89 30.57
CA GLN A 89 -7.27 -25.29 29.73
C GLN A 89 -7.58 -26.78 29.85
N LYS A 90 -6.56 -27.65 29.92
CA LYS A 90 -6.75 -29.09 30.13
C LYS A 90 -7.39 -29.37 31.49
N LYS A 91 -6.90 -28.73 32.56
CA LYS A 91 -7.44 -28.87 33.92
C LYS A 91 -8.91 -28.43 33.97
N ASN A 92 -9.22 -27.23 33.49
CA ASN A 92 -10.59 -26.71 33.44
C ASN A 92 -11.56 -27.54 32.58
N ARG A 93 -11.06 -28.30 31.60
CA ARG A 93 -11.89 -29.24 30.84
C ARG A 93 -12.22 -30.48 31.66
N ILE A 94 -11.23 -31.04 32.37
CA ILE A 94 -11.44 -32.20 33.25
C ILE A 94 -12.41 -31.82 34.38
N ASP A 95 -12.19 -30.67 35.02
CA ASP A 95 -13.03 -30.19 36.13
C ASP A 95 -14.49 -29.91 35.71
N ARG A 96 -14.75 -29.65 34.42
CA ARG A 96 -16.12 -29.47 33.90
C ARG A 96 -16.85 -30.78 33.58
N HIS A 97 -16.13 -31.87 33.41
CA HIS A 97 -16.68 -33.18 33.07
C HIS A 97 -16.54 -34.21 34.21
N LYS A 98 -16.14 -33.73 35.39
CA LYS A 98 -16.16 -34.44 36.67
C LYS A 98 -17.30 -33.89 37.51
#